data_AF-A0A0L7KQY6-F1
#
_entry.id   AF-A0A0L7KQY6-F1
#
_cell.length_a   1.000
_cell.length_b   1.000
_cell.length_c   1.000
_cell.angle_alpha   90.00
_cell.angle_beta   90.00
_cell.angle_gamma   90.00
#
_symmetry.space_group_name_H-M   'P 1'
#
loop_
_entity.id
_entity.type
_entity.pdbx_description
1 polymer ?
#
loop_
_entity_poly.entity_id
_entity_poly.type
_entity_poly.pdbx_seq_one_letter_code
_entity_poly.pdbx_strand_id
1 'polypeptide(L)'
;MGNPVLNRAVISDYRSIFQQWGLIDSQGALAVKPLQDALNKAISEHDSATATDLRNQILGRLDDMTMQQQNFNILKDDLQNQLKGFLEYIARPGVRQALHTGSIKFTFSNLTVQDMLKEDFVSEVDREMDQLLEHYRILIYW
;
A
#
# COMPACT_ATOMS: atom_id res chain seq x y z
N MET A 1 -7.47 -6.83 12.12
CA MET A 1 -6.63 -6.18 11.10
C MET A 1 -7.50 -5.87 9.90
N GLY A 2 -7.64 -4.59 9.55
CA GLY A 2 -8.37 -4.17 8.34
C GLY A 2 -7.41 -4.07 7.17
N ASN A 3 -7.75 -4.67 6.03
CA ASN A 3 -6.95 -4.66 4.79
C ASN A 3 -5.43 -4.92 4.98
N PRO A 4 -5.00 -5.91 5.78
CA PRO A 4 -3.58 -6.13 6.03
C PRO A 4 -2.87 -6.72 4.81
N VAL A 5 -1.58 -6.44 4.69
CA VAL A 5 -0.66 -7.24 3.89
C VAL A 5 0.14 -8.12 4.85
N LEU A 6 -0.13 -9.44 4.83
CA LEU A 6 0.56 -10.41 5.68
C LEU A 6 1.66 -11.16 4.94
N ASN A 7 1.37 -11.51 3.69
CA ASN A 7 2.32 -12.14 2.78
C ASN A 7 2.13 -11.56 1.37
N ARG A 8 3.23 -11.05 0.79
CA ARG A 8 3.23 -10.46 -0.56
C ARG A 8 3.02 -11.49 -1.66
N ALA A 9 3.49 -12.73 -1.48
CA ALA A 9 3.30 -13.81 -2.44
C ALA A 9 1.82 -14.16 -2.65
N VAL A 10 0.97 -13.92 -1.65
CA VAL A 10 -0.47 -14.22 -1.70
C VAL A 10 -1.29 -13.09 -2.33
N ILE A 11 -0.78 -11.85 -2.34
CA ILE A 11 -1.51 -10.65 -2.78
C ILE A 11 -0.95 -10.08 -4.10
N SER A 12 -0.07 -10.82 -4.80
CA SER A 12 0.81 -10.21 -5.79
C SER A 12 0.17 -9.81 -7.12
N ASP A 13 -0.96 -10.40 -7.56
CA ASP A 13 -1.49 -10.16 -8.91
C ASP A 13 -2.39 -8.90 -9.01
N TYR A 14 -1.75 -7.73 -8.95
CA TYR A 14 -2.39 -6.41 -9.09
C TYR A 14 -3.21 -6.29 -10.38
N ARG A 15 -2.71 -6.88 -11.45
CA ARG A 15 -3.34 -6.87 -12.76
C ARG A 15 -4.69 -7.58 -12.74
N SER A 16 -4.78 -8.75 -12.09
CA SER A 16 -6.04 -9.47 -11.93
C SER A 16 -7.06 -8.69 -11.09
N ILE A 17 -6.61 -7.96 -10.06
CA ILE A 17 -7.48 -7.12 -9.23
C ILE A 17 -8.14 -6.02 -10.08
N PHE A 18 -7.34 -5.25 -10.82
CA PHE A 18 -7.84 -4.18 -11.67
C PHE A 18 -8.77 -4.70 -12.78
N GLN A 19 -8.46 -5.87 -13.35
CA GLN A 19 -9.30 -6.49 -14.36
C GLN A 19 -10.64 -6.96 -13.79
N GLN A 20 -10.64 -7.58 -12.60
CA GLN A 20 -11.87 -8.04 -11.92
C GLN A 20 -12.77 -6.89 -11.52
N TRP A 21 -12.20 -5.73 -11.16
CA TRP A 21 -12.96 -4.51 -10.89
C TRP A 21 -13.45 -3.81 -12.16
N GLY A 22 -13.12 -4.31 -13.35
CA GLY A 22 -13.50 -3.71 -14.62
C GLY A 22 -12.80 -2.38 -14.92
N LEU A 23 -11.69 -2.09 -14.22
CA LEU A 23 -10.89 -0.88 -14.45
C LEU A 23 -10.02 -1.02 -15.70
N ILE A 24 -9.58 -2.24 -16.00
CA ILE A 24 -8.85 -2.57 -17.23
C ILE A 24 -9.48 -3.77 -17.92
N ASP A 25 -9.29 -3.87 -19.23
CA ASP A 25 -9.67 -5.04 -20.02
C ASP A 25 -8.50 -6.04 -20.13
N SER A 26 -8.69 -7.09 -20.94
CA SER A 26 -7.64 -8.08 -21.20
C SER A 26 -6.38 -7.49 -21.84
N GLN A 27 -6.49 -6.42 -22.64
CA GLN A 27 -5.33 -5.76 -23.25
C GLN A 27 -4.55 -4.95 -22.21
N GLY A 28 -5.26 -4.20 -21.37
CA GLY A 28 -4.67 -3.51 -20.22
C GLY A 28 -3.96 -4.48 -19.28
N ALA A 29 -4.57 -5.64 -19.04
CA ALA A 29 -3.92 -6.70 -18.28
C ALA A 29 -2.63 -7.17 -18.98
N LEU A 30 -2.70 -7.55 -20.26
CA LEU A 30 -1.51 -8.00 -21.00
C LEU A 30 -0.37 -6.98 -20.98
N ALA A 31 -0.66 -5.68 -21.01
CA ALA A 31 0.33 -4.62 -21.02
C ALA A 31 1.21 -4.57 -19.75
N VAL A 32 0.68 -4.94 -18.59
CA VAL A 32 1.44 -4.95 -17.32
C VAL A 32 1.94 -6.34 -16.92
N LYS A 33 1.55 -7.39 -17.65
CA LYS A 33 1.95 -8.78 -17.36
C LYS A 33 3.47 -8.95 -17.23
N PRO A 34 4.33 -8.39 -18.10
CA PRO A 34 5.79 -8.57 -17.95
C PRO A 34 6.33 -8.02 -16.63
N LEU A 35 5.78 -6.89 -16.16
CA LEU A 35 6.15 -6.31 -14.86
C LEU A 35 5.65 -7.18 -13.71
N GLN A 36 4.43 -7.71 -13.82
CA GLN A 36 3.87 -8.63 -12.83
C GLN A 36 4.69 -9.92 -12.71
N ASP A 37 5.12 -10.50 -13.83
CA ASP A 37 5.98 -11.69 -13.84
C ASP A 37 7.35 -11.39 -13.19
N ALA A 38 7.93 -10.22 -13.49
CA ALA A 38 9.17 -9.77 -12.86
C ALA A 38 9.00 -9.54 -11.35
N LEU A 39 7.88 -8.97 -10.92
CA LEU A 39 7.57 -8.76 -9.51
C LEU A 39 7.49 -10.11 -8.77
N ASN A 40 6.77 -11.07 -9.35
CA ASN A 40 6.65 -12.41 -8.78
C ASN A 40 8.02 -13.08 -8.64
N LYS A 41 8.90 -12.90 -9.64
CA LYS A 41 10.28 -13.37 -9.57
C LYS A 41 11.06 -12.71 -8.42
N ALA A 42 11.04 -11.38 -8.32
CA ALA A 42 11.73 -10.65 -7.27
C ALA A 42 11.24 -11.05 -5.86
N ILE A 43 9.92 -11.25 -5.69
CA ILE A 43 9.34 -11.78 -4.44
C ILE A 43 9.90 -13.17 -4.12
N SER A 44 9.94 -14.08 -5.10
CA SER A 44 10.47 -15.44 -4.91
C SER A 44 11.97 -15.49 -4.61
N GLU A 45 12.72 -14.48 -5.06
CA GLU A 45 14.16 -14.32 -4.81
C GLU A 45 14.44 -13.53 -3.52
N HIS A 46 13.39 -13.12 -2.78
CA HIS A 46 13.46 -12.23 -1.61
C HIS A 46 14.20 -10.91 -1.89
N ASP A 47 14.16 -10.42 -3.13
CA ASP A 47 14.74 -9.13 -3.53
C ASP A 47 13.73 -8.00 -3.26
N SER A 48 13.70 -7.53 -2.01
CA SER A 48 12.76 -6.53 -1.52
C SER A 48 12.85 -5.19 -2.26
N ALA A 49 14.06 -4.73 -2.58
CA ALA A 49 14.27 -3.45 -3.27
C ALA A 49 13.67 -3.51 -4.69
N THR A 50 14.05 -4.53 -5.47
CA THR A 50 13.52 -4.72 -6.83
C THR A 50 12.01 -4.95 -6.81
N ALA A 51 11.50 -5.74 -5.86
CA ALA A 51 10.07 -6.00 -5.72
C ALA A 51 9.29 -4.71 -5.40
N THR A 52 9.81 -3.84 -4.55
CA THR A 52 9.19 -2.53 -4.25
C THR A 52 9.09 -1.66 -5.49
N ASP A 53 10.19 -1.55 -6.24
CA ASP A 53 10.25 -0.72 -7.44
C ASP A 53 9.33 -1.24 -8.54
N LEU A 54 9.28 -2.56 -8.75
CA LEU A 54 8.37 -3.19 -9.71
C LEU A 54 6.91 -3.00 -9.32
N ARG A 55 6.57 -3.16 -8.03
CA ARG A 55 5.21 -2.90 -7.52
C ARG A 55 4.79 -1.46 -7.77
N ASN A 56 5.67 -0.49 -7.54
CA ASN A 56 5.37 0.92 -7.78
C ASN A 56 5.21 1.22 -9.28
N GLN A 57 6.01 0.59 -10.15
CA GLN A 57 5.87 0.71 -11.60
C GLN A 57 4.56 0.12 -12.12
N ILE A 58 4.14 -1.05 -11.60
CA ILE A 58 2.86 -1.67 -11.96
C ILE A 58 1.71 -0.74 -11.61
N LEU A 59 1.66 -0.25 -10.37
CA LEU A 59 0.59 0.63 -9.93
C LEU A 59 0.60 1.96 -10.68
N GLY A 60 1.76 2.57 -10.91
CA GLY A 60 1.83 3.80 -11.72
C GLY A 60 1.24 3.62 -13.12
N ARG A 61 1.56 2.51 -13.80
CA ARG A 61 0.97 2.21 -15.11
C ARG A 61 -0.52 1.96 -15.05
N LEU A 62 -0.99 1.25 -14.03
CA LEU A 62 -2.41 0.97 -13.84
C LEU A 62 -3.18 2.26 -13.53
N ASP A 63 -2.63 3.13 -12.69
CA ASP A 63 -3.19 4.46 -12.38
C ASP A 63 -3.29 5.30 -13.66
N ASP A 64 -2.24 5.34 -14.48
CA ASP A 64 -2.23 6.05 -15.76
C ASP A 64 -3.30 5.51 -16.74
N MET A 65 -3.43 4.19 -16.84
CA MET A 65 -4.42 3.54 -17.72
C MET A 65 -5.86 3.80 -17.29
N THR A 66 -6.09 3.95 -15.99
CA THR A 66 -7.43 4.03 -15.39
C THR A 66 -7.80 5.43 -14.95
N MET A 67 -6.88 6.39 -15.09
CA MET A 67 -6.97 7.76 -14.60
C MET A 67 -7.27 7.85 -13.09
N GLN A 68 -6.88 6.82 -12.33
CA GLN A 68 -7.05 6.79 -10.88
C GLN A 68 -6.03 7.73 -10.22
N GLN A 69 -6.47 8.46 -9.20
CA GLN A 69 -5.59 9.35 -8.43
C GLN A 69 -5.09 8.68 -7.13
N GLN A 70 -5.68 7.53 -6.77
CA GLN A 70 -5.36 6.79 -5.55
C GLN A 70 -5.86 5.34 -5.65
N ASN A 71 -5.25 4.46 -4.84
CA ASN A 71 -5.49 3.01 -4.84
C ASN A 71 -6.09 2.44 -3.54
N PHE A 72 -6.56 3.30 -2.65
CA PHE A 72 -7.24 2.95 -1.40
C PHE A 72 -8.74 2.72 -1.57
N ASN A 73 -9.38 3.46 -2.48
CA ASN A 73 -10.81 3.33 -2.79
C ASN A 73 -11.09 3.77 -4.23
N ILE A 74 -11.20 2.83 -5.15
CA ILE A 74 -11.38 3.07 -6.58
C ILE A 74 -12.67 3.83 -6.95
N LEU A 75 -13.59 4.03 -6.00
CA LEU A 75 -14.85 4.77 -6.19
C LEU A 75 -14.73 6.26 -5.81
N LYS A 76 -13.53 6.71 -5.42
CA LYS A 76 -13.28 8.07 -4.94
C LYS A 76 -12.03 8.62 -5.60
N ASP A 77 -12.14 9.80 -6.18
CA ASP A 77 -11.00 10.39 -6.88
C ASP A 77 -10.09 11.17 -5.93
N ASP A 78 -10.62 11.74 -4.84
CA ASP A 78 -9.91 12.81 -4.13
C ASP A 78 -9.62 12.48 -2.65
N LEU A 79 -8.46 11.87 -2.42
CA LEU A 79 -7.92 11.66 -1.07
C LEU A 79 -7.37 12.97 -0.46
N GLN A 80 -6.84 13.88 -1.29
CA GLN A 80 -6.14 15.05 -0.79
C GLN A 80 -7.07 16.05 -0.10
N ASN A 81 -8.26 16.29 -0.67
CA ASN A 81 -9.26 17.14 -0.03
C ASN A 81 -9.80 16.53 1.28
N GLN A 82 -9.84 15.19 1.38
CA GLN A 82 -10.22 14.53 2.64
C GLN A 82 -9.16 14.71 3.73
N LEU A 83 -7.88 14.68 3.38
CA LEU A 83 -6.79 14.86 4.34
C LEU A 83 -6.59 16.30 4.78
N LYS A 84 -6.90 17.28 3.91
CA LYS A 84 -6.67 18.71 4.18
C LYS A 84 -7.26 19.18 5.51
N GLY A 85 -8.51 18.85 5.80
CA GLY A 85 -9.16 19.26 7.04
C GLY A 85 -8.48 18.70 8.30
N PHE A 86 -8.00 17.46 8.24
CA PHE A 86 -7.24 16.85 9.33
C PHE A 86 -5.87 17.52 9.51
N LEU A 87 -5.16 17.79 8.41
CA LEU A 87 -3.85 18.46 8.43
C LEU A 87 -3.95 19.87 9.01
N GLU A 88 -4.98 20.62 8.65
CA GLU A 88 -5.25 21.94 9.21
C GLU A 88 -5.62 21.86 10.70
N TYR A 89 -6.43 20.88 11.08
CA TYR A 89 -6.84 20.68 12.47
C TYR A 89 -5.66 20.34 13.39
N ILE A 90 -4.85 19.34 13.02
CA ILE A 90 -3.74 18.86 13.84
C ILE A 90 -2.64 19.93 13.98
N ALA A 91 -2.54 20.85 13.02
CA ALA A 91 -1.58 21.95 13.04
C ALA A 91 -2.01 23.13 13.95
N ARG A 92 -3.25 23.17 14.46
CA ARG A 92 -3.74 24.29 15.29
C ARG A 92 -2.92 24.41 16.58
N PRO A 93 -2.56 25.64 17.02
CA PRO A 93 -1.78 25.84 18.24
C PRO A 93 -2.36 25.15 19.48
N GLY A 94 -3.67 25.26 19.70
CA GLY A 94 -4.35 24.61 20.83
C GLY A 94 -4.29 23.07 20.79
N VAL A 95 -4.38 22.48 19.59
CA VAL A 95 -4.30 21.02 19.41
C VAL A 95 -2.86 20.55 19.64
N ARG A 96 -1.87 21.23 19.06
CA ARG A 96 -0.45 20.94 19.25
C ARG A 96 -0.02 21.07 20.72
N GLN A 97 -0.53 22.10 21.39
CA GLN A 97 -0.30 22.31 22.81
C GLN A 97 -0.91 21.17 23.62
N ALA A 98 -2.16 20.79 23.36
CA ALA A 98 -2.83 19.69 24.08
C ALA A 98 -2.16 18.33 23.86
N LEU A 99 -1.60 18.09 22.67
CA LEU A 99 -0.85 16.87 22.34
C LEU A 99 0.63 16.92 22.75
N HIS A 100 1.11 18.05 23.31
CA HIS A 100 2.50 18.28 23.70
C HIS A 100 3.52 18.02 22.58
N THR A 101 3.19 18.31 21.32
CA THR A 101 4.10 18.03 20.17
C THR A 101 5.17 19.10 19.97
N GLY A 102 5.16 20.18 20.76
CA GLY A 102 6.08 21.30 20.61
C GLY A 102 6.07 21.90 19.21
N SER A 103 7.25 22.16 18.66
CA SER A 103 7.46 22.76 17.34
C SER A 103 7.46 21.76 16.17
N ILE A 104 7.36 20.45 16.44
CA ILE A 104 7.40 19.40 15.40
C ILE A 104 6.33 19.65 14.33
N LYS A 105 6.74 19.63 13.06
CA LYS A 105 5.82 19.74 11.92
C LYS A 105 5.22 18.38 11.63
N PHE A 106 3.89 18.29 11.69
CA PHE A 106 3.17 17.09 11.29
C PHE A 106 3.31 16.86 9.76
N THR A 107 3.52 15.60 9.37
CA THR A 107 3.46 15.14 7.99
C THR A 107 2.65 13.84 7.97
N PHE A 108 1.76 13.67 6.99
CA PHE A 108 0.88 12.50 6.93
C PHE A 108 1.62 11.22 6.53
N SER A 109 2.59 11.36 5.61
CA SER A 109 3.47 10.28 5.18
C SER A 109 4.91 10.80 5.16
N ASN A 110 5.85 9.93 5.54
CA ASN A 110 7.27 10.23 5.58
C ASN A 110 8.01 9.30 4.60
N LEU A 111 8.47 9.87 3.49
CA LEU A 111 9.16 9.12 2.43
C LEU A 111 10.49 8.53 2.91
N THR A 112 11.20 9.19 3.82
CA THR A 112 12.44 8.65 4.40
C THR A 112 12.16 7.36 5.15
N VAL A 113 11.09 7.31 5.95
CA VAL A 113 10.70 6.07 6.64
C VAL A 113 10.32 4.99 5.63
N GLN A 114 9.58 5.34 4.57
CA GLN A 114 9.24 4.38 3.52
C GLN A 114 10.47 3.81 2.81
N ASP A 115 11.45 4.66 2.48
CA ASP A 115 12.70 4.23 1.86
C ASP A 115 13.52 3.31 2.76
N MET A 116 13.56 3.60 4.07
CA MET A 116 14.28 2.78 5.04
C MET A 116 13.62 1.42 5.31
N LEU A 117 12.32 1.29 5.03
CA LEU A 117 11.55 0.04 5.17
C LEU A 117 11.50 -0.78 3.87
N LYS A 118 12.17 -0.34 2.79
CA LYS A 118 12.16 -1.08 1.52
C LYS A 118 12.66 -2.50 1.67
N GLU A 119 13.68 -2.73 2.50
CA GLU A 119 14.24 -4.07 2.73
C GLU A 119 13.22 -5.03 3.38
N ASP A 120 12.22 -4.52 4.09
CA ASP A 120 11.17 -5.32 4.73
C ASP A 120 10.00 -5.64 3.77
N PHE A 121 10.06 -5.20 2.51
CA PHE A 121 8.90 -5.25 1.61
C PHE A 121 8.34 -6.65 1.38
N VAL A 122 9.20 -7.66 1.24
CA VAL A 122 8.84 -9.07 1.05
C VAL A 122 8.87 -9.89 2.34
N SER A 123 9.06 -9.25 3.49
CA SER A 123 9.02 -9.92 4.78
C SER A 123 7.64 -10.54 5.01
N GLU A 124 7.63 -11.77 5.51
CA GLU A 124 6.43 -12.54 5.82
C GLU A 124 6.18 -12.50 7.32
N VAL A 125 4.90 -12.44 7.73
CA VAL A 125 4.51 -12.51 9.15
C VAL A 125 3.65 -13.75 9.45
N ASP A 126 3.62 -14.71 8.52
CA ASP A 126 2.76 -15.89 8.61
C ASP A 126 3.07 -16.73 9.86
N ARG A 127 4.36 -16.87 10.20
CA ARG A 127 4.79 -17.61 11.39
C ARG A 127 4.30 -16.95 12.68
N GLU A 128 4.46 -15.64 12.81
CA GLU A 128 3.98 -14.88 13.96
C GLU A 128 2.45 -14.95 14.06
N MET A 129 1.77 -14.91 12.91
CA MET A 129 0.32 -15.09 12.83
C MET A 129 -0.12 -16.47 13.31
N ASP A 130 0.57 -17.54 12.91
CA ASP A 130 0.29 -18.91 13.36
C ASP A 130 0.45 -19.03 14.88
N GLN A 131 1.54 -18.51 15.44
CA GLN A 131 1.77 -18.49 16.89
C GLN A 131 0.69 -17.71 17.65
N LEU A 132 0.21 -16.61 17.09
CA LEU A 132 -0.87 -15.84 17.70
C LEU A 132 -2.21 -16.59 17.61
N LEU A 133 -2.49 -17.27 16.50
CA LEU A 133 -3.74 -18.02 16.31
C LEU A 133 -3.88 -19.21 17.28
N GLU A 134 -2.77 -19.75 17.81
CA GLU A 134 -2.79 -20.76 18.86
C GLU A 134 -3.40 -20.24 20.18
N HIS A 135 -3.36 -18.93 20.43
CA HIS A 135 -3.73 -18.33 21.71
C HIS A 135 -4.79 -17.23 21.63
N TYR A 136 -4.98 -16.63 20.45
CA TYR A 136 -5.81 -15.45 20.25
C TYR A 136 -6.74 -15.62 19.07
N ARG A 137 -7.95 -15.06 19.20
CA ARG A 137 -8.85 -14.87 18.06
C ARG A 137 -8.42 -13.63 17.30
N ILE A 138 -8.12 -13.80 16.01
CA ILE A 138 -7.73 -12.71 15.13
C ILE A 138 -8.86 -12.46 14.13
N LEU A 139 -9.33 -11.21 14.07
CA LEU A 139 -10.28 -10.75 13.04
C LEU A 139 -9.50 -10.09 11.91
N ILE A 140 -9.58 -10.64 10.69
CA ILE A 140 -9.17 -9.97 9.46
C ILE A 140 -10.44 -9.54 8.71
N TYR A 141 -10.51 -8.29 8.29
CA TYR A 141 -11.67 -7.74 7.58
C TYR A 141 -11.25 -6.84 6.42
N TRP A 142 -12.15 -6.70 5.44
CA TRP A 142 -11.95 -5.98 4.19
C TRP A 142 -13.10 -5.00 3.97
#